data_AF-A0A8C3NKU7-F1
#
_entry.id   AF-A0A8C3NKU7-F1
#
_cell.length_a   1.000
_cell.length_b   1.000
_cell.length_c   1.000
_cell.angle_alpha   90.00
_cell.angle_beta   90.00
_cell.angle_gamma   90.00
#
_symmetry.space_group_name_H-M   'P 1'
#
loop_
_entity.id
_entity.type
_entity.pdbx_description
1 polymer ?
#
loop_
_entity_poly.entity_id
_entity_poly.type
_entity_poly.pdbx_seq_one_letter_code
_entity_poly.pdbx_strand_id
1 'polypeptide(L)'
;MKIIPVLLFLAPLALPAAADKDFFSVGSAASPETKSRFALLDDVRILANGLLQLGHGLKDFVHKTKGQMNDIFQKLYIFDRSFYELSLQASEIKEEEEQLRQTTARLQINNEEIKNLSQEMNLKIEDLIQNKIQLQEQVWGLEDKVTKLAIFQPPVQETKEISSLKAFVEQQDNDIKQLLRIVEDQHVQLDRQHNQIMELEDKLNHIELRELLENSFLGEQQEAEPIPSAVHRPTADCSPGSAADCTALYHTGVQASGVYTIQPNGSEAFNVYCEMKFGTSWTVIQKRVDGSLDFNQTWDAYTNGFGDLNEEFWLGLKKIYSITQQGNYVLRIELQDWRGNRRHIEYSFSLGGPSTNFTLQLARTSGSIPNALPEHARLRFSIGDTELFTLPRLTCPRFSSGGWWHSECEETNLNGNYVTPRSRGRLDRGKGLYWKPKKGRYYLLKSTKIMIHPTDLKSFD
;
A
#
# COMPACT_ATOMS: atom_id res chain seq x y z
N MET A 1 -24.10 21.55 28.63
CA MET A 1 -25.48 21.02 28.65
C MET A 1 -25.74 20.36 29.98
N LYS A 2 -26.87 20.68 30.62
CA LYS A 2 -27.28 20.21 31.96
C LYS A 2 -27.62 18.71 31.91
N ILE A 3 -27.13 17.93 32.88
CA ILE A 3 -27.41 16.51 33.05
C ILE A 3 -28.68 16.38 33.92
N ILE A 4 -29.70 15.68 33.42
CA ILE A 4 -30.94 15.34 34.14
C ILE A 4 -30.85 13.84 34.47
N PRO A 5 -30.95 13.42 35.75
CA PRO A 5 -31.13 12.02 36.08
C PRO A 5 -32.62 11.70 36.22
N VAL A 6 -33.10 10.71 35.47
CA VAL A 6 -34.46 10.15 35.62
C VAL A 6 -34.39 9.00 36.63
N LEU A 7 -35.03 9.20 37.78
CA LEU A 7 -35.31 8.19 38.80
C LEU A 7 -36.64 7.49 38.48
N LEU A 8 -36.63 6.16 38.34
CA LEU A 8 -37.83 5.34 38.18
C LEU A 8 -38.29 4.84 39.56
N PHE A 9 -39.43 5.36 40.01
CA PHE A 9 -40.16 4.95 41.21
C PHE A 9 -40.92 3.63 40.95
N LEU A 10 -40.77 2.65 41.83
CA LEU A 10 -41.69 1.52 41.97
C LEU A 10 -42.71 1.82 43.07
N ALA A 11 -43.98 1.91 42.71
CA ALA A 11 -45.10 2.10 43.63
C ALA A 11 -45.55 0.74 44.22
N PRO A 12 -45.85 0.63 45.52
CA PRO A 12 -46.56 -0.51 46.08
C PRO A 12 -48.07 -0.19 46.15
N LEU A 13 -48.89 -1.04 45.53
CA LEU A 13 -50.34 -1.08 45.76
C LEU A 13 -50.60 -1.82 47.07
N ALA A 14 -50.98 -1.07 48.10
CA ALA A 14 -51.68 -1.55 49.28
C ALA A 14 -53.11 -1.02 49.23
N LEU A 15 -54.11 -1.83 49.62
CA LEU A 15 -55.45 -1.45 50.09
C LEU A 15 -56.20 -2.74 50.54
N PRO A 16 -57.24 -2.67 51.38
CA PRO A 16 -57.16 -3.11 52.78
C PRO A 16 -58.21 -4.16 53.17
N ALA A 17 -58.03 -4.79 54.34
CA ALA A 17 -59.05 -5.60 54.98
C ALA A 17 -59.72 -4.80 56.12
N ALA A 18 -61.05 -4.63 56.03
CA ALA A 18 -61.88 -4.14 57.12
C ALA A 18 -62.92 -5.20 57.51
N ALA A 19 -63.02 -5.36 58.83
CA ALA A 19 -63.93 -6.09 59.71
C ALA A 19 -65.26 -6.66 59.17
N ASP A 20 -65.64 -7.83 59.70
CA ASP A 20 -66.82 -7.89 60.57
C ASP A 20 -66.82 -9.10 61.52
N LYS A 21 -67.33 -8.88 62.74
CA LYS A 21 -67.65 -9.87 63.77
C LYS A 21 -69.12 -9.66 64.10
N ASP A 22 -69.94 -10.71 64.08
CA ASP A 22 -71.17 -10.75 64.88
C ASP A 22 -71.68 -12.17 65.16
N PHE A 23 -72.55 -12.23 66.16
CA PHE A 23 -72.84 -13.29 67.15
C PHE A 23 -74.10 -14.14 66.85
N PHE A 24 -74.34 -15.13 67.75
CA PHE A 24 -75.56 -15.96 68.00
C PHE A 24 -75.76 -17.23 67.14
N SER A 25 -76.37 -18.34 67.59
CA SER A 25 -76.70 -18.95 68.89
C SER A 25 -77.39 -20.29 68.62
N VAL A 26 -77.05 -21.33 69.41
CA VAL A 26 -77.86 -22.48 69.90
C VAL A 26 -78.88 -23.16 68.94
N GLY A 27 -78.68 -24.47 68.74
CA GLY A 27 -79.70 -25.42 68.28
C GLY A 27 -79.34 -26.86 68.66
N SER A 28 -80.21 -27.50 69.42
CA SER A 28 -80.04 -28.74 70.18
C SER A 28 -80.26 -30.03 69.37
N ALA A 29 -79.58 -31.10 69.82
CA ALA A 29 -79.95 -32.52 69.80
C ALA A 29 -80.26 -33.24 68.47
N ALA A 30 -79.46 -34.26 68.13
CA ALA A 30 -79.85 -35.69 68.21
C ALA A 30 -78.85 -36.62 67.49
N SER A 31 -78.50 -37.72 68.18
CA SER A 31 -78.05 -39.05 67.69
C SER A 31 -76.84 -39.20 66.73
N PRO A 32 -75.82 -40.02 67.06
CA PRO A 32 -74.70 -40.28 66.17
C PRO A 32 -74.92 -41.55 65.34
N GLU A 33 -75.12 -41.42 64.03
CA GLU A 33 -74.81 -42.51 63.10
C GLU A 33 -74.20 -42.00 61.79
N THR A 34 -73.04 -42.58 61.45
CA THR A 34 -72.41 -42.69 60.13
C THR A 34 -71.73 -41.47 59.49
N LYS A 35 -70.39 -41.55 59.35
CA LYS A 35 -69.63 -41.58 58.08
C LYS A 35 -68.17 -41.16 58.32
N SER A 36 -67.25 -41.87 57.66
CA SER A 36 -65.81 -41.64 57.73
C SER A 36 -65.44 -40.17 57.48
N ARG A 37 -64.65 -39.60 58.39
CA ARG A 37 -64.05 -38.25 58.28
C ARG A 37 -62.91 -38.15 57.24
N PHE A 38 -62.73 -39.14 56.38
CA PHE A 38 -61.66 -39.19 55.40
C PHE A 38 -62.20 -38.87 54.01
N ALA A 39 -61.54 -37.97 53.30
CA ALA A 39 -61.78 -37.72 51.88
C ALA A 39 -61.58 -39.02 51.10
N LEU A 40 -62.38 -39.24 50.04
CA LEU A 40 -62.17 -40.39 49.16
C LEU A 40 -60.74 -40.34 48.60
N LEU A 41 -60.08 -41.50 48.53
CA LEU A 41 -58.70 -41.63 48.02
C LEU A 41 -58.53 -41.03 46.61
N ASP A 42 -59.59 -41.06 45.80
CA ASP A 42 -59.60 -40.46 44.47
C ASP A 42 -59.52 -38.93 44.50
N ASP A 43 -60.22 -38.27 45.43
CA ASP A 43 -60.15 -36.80 45.59
C ASP A 43 -58.76 -36.37 46.05
N VAL A 44 -58.15 -37.13 46.96
CA VAL A 44 -56.78 -36.90 47.43
C VAL A 44 -55.77 -37.09 46.29
N ARG A 45 -55.99 -38.09 45.43
CA ARG A 45 -55.13 -38.35 44.27
C ARG A 45 -55.23 -37.25 43.20
N ILE A 46 -56.43 -36.72 42.95
CA ILE A 46 -56.65 -35.60 42.03
C ILE A 46 -55.95 -34.34 42.57
N LEU A 47 -56.10 -34.04 43.85
CA LEU A 47 -55.43 -32.90 44.50
C LEU A 47 -53.90 -33.05 44.49
N ALA A 48 -53.39 -34.25 44.78
CA ALA A 48 -51.95 -34.53 44.74
C ALA A 48 -51.38 -34.35 43.32
N ASN A 49 -52.08 -34.84 42.29
CA ASN A 49 -51.67 -34.67 40.90
C ASN A 49 -51.74 -33.20 40.45
N GLY A 50 -52.78 -32.46 40.85
CA GLY A 50 -52.90 -31.02 40.55
C GLY A 50 -51.79 -30.20 41.21
N LEU A 51 -51.44 -30.48 42.46
CA LEU A 51 -50.32 -29.84 43.16
C LEU A 51 -48.97 -30.18 42.53
N LEU A 52 -48.76 -31.42 42.10
CA LEU A 52 -47.54 -31.82 41.37
C LEU A 52 -47.43 -31.09 40.04
N GLN A 53 -48.52 -30.98 39.28
CA GLN A 53 -48.54 -30.27 38.00
C GLN A 53 -48.27 -28.77 38.19
N LEU A 54 -48.82 -28.15 39.24
CA LEU A 54 -48.50 -26.77 39.60
C LEU A 54 -47.01 -26.61 39.97
N GLY A 55 -46.47 -27.56 40.73
CA GLY A 55 -45.04 -27.58 41.10
C GLY A 55 -44.13 -27.69 39.88
N HIS A 56 -44.48 -28.52 38.90
CA HIS A 56 -43.77 -28.61 37.63
C HIS A 56 -43.86 -27.31 36.82
N GLY A 57 -45.06 -26.73 36.69
CA GLY A 57 -45.25 -25.46 35.98
C GLY A 57 -44.46 -24.31 36.61
N LEU A 58 -44.42 -24.23 37.94
CA LEU A 58 -43.64 -23.22 38.65
C LEU A 58 -42.13 -23.43 38.46
N LYS A 59 -41.66 -24.68 38.52
CA LYS A 59 -40.26 -25.03 38.26
C LYS A 59 -39.83 -24.61 36.85
N ASP A 60 -40.64 -24.90 35.84
CA ASP A 60 -40.35 -24.54 34.45
C ASP A 60 -40.34 -23.03 34.25
N PHE A 61 -41.28 -22.30 34.88
CA PHE A 61 -41.30 -20.84 34.87
C PHE A 61 -40.03 -20.25 35.49
N VAL A 62 -39.58 -20.77 36.62
CA VAL A 62 -38.35 -20.32 37.29
C VAL A 62 -37.12 -20.61 36.42
N HIS A 63 -37.02 -21.80 35.82
CA HIS A 63 -35.91 -22.13 34.93
C HIS A 63 -35.89 -21.24 33.68
N LYS A 64 -37.04 -20.98 33.06
CA LYS A 64 -37.15 -20.09 31.90
C LYS A 64 -36.77 -18.66 32.26
N THR A 65 -37.27 -18.15 33.40
CA THR A 65 -36.94 -16.80 33.90
C THR A 65 -35.44 -16.68 34.21
N LYS A 66 -34.83 -17.69 34.83
CA LYS A 66 -33.38 -17.73 35.07
C LYS A 66 -32.59 -17.72 33.76
N GLY A 67 -33.05 -18.45 32.75
CA GLY A 67 -32.44 -18.45 31.41
C GLY A 67 -32.50 -17.07 30.75
N GLN A 68 -33.66 -16.42 30.76
CA GLN A 68 -33.83 -15.06 30.23
C GLN A 68 -32.96 -14.04 30.97
N MET A 69 -32.90 -14.13 32.30
CA MET A 69 -32.08 -13.23 33.11
C MET A 69 -30.59 -13.39 32.80
N ASN A 70 -30.12 -14.63 32.59
CA ASN A 70 -28.74 -14.89 32.22
C ASN A 70 -28.40 -14.35 30.82
N ASP A 71 -29.32 -14.48 29.84
CA ASP A 71 -29.16 -13.88 28.50
C ASP A 71 -29.06 -12.35 28.57
N ILE A 72 -29.90 -11.71 29.40
CA ILE A 72 -29.83 -10.26 29.63
C ILE A 72 -28.49 -9.86 30.23
N PHE A 73 -27.99 -10.58 31.24
CA PHE A 73 -26.69 -10.28 31.84
C PHE A 73 -25.53 -10.45 30.85
N GLN A 74 -25.57 -11.48 30.00
CA GLN A 74 -24.57 -11.67 28.95
C GLN A 74 -24.59 -10.52 27.94
N LYS A 75 -25.78 -10.09 27.51
CA LYS A 75 -25.93 -8.93 26.61
C LYS A 75 -25.44 -7.64 27.26
N LEU A 76 -25.75 -7.42 28.54
CA LEU A 76 -25.27 -6.25 29.28
C LEU A 76 -23.74 -6.24 29.38
N TYR A 77 -23.14 -7.40 29.63
CA TYR A 77 -21.69 -7.55 29.72
C TYR A 77 -20.99 -7.24 28.38
N ILE A 78 -21.53 -7.74 27.27
CA ILE A 78 -21.02 -7.43 25.92
C ILE A 78 -21.18 -5.93 25.62
N PHE A 79 -22.32 -5.35 25.99
CA PHE A 79 -22.59 -3.93 25.78
C PHE A 79 -21.60 -3.04 26.55
N ASP A 80 -21.35 -3.33 27.83
CA ASP A 80 -20.46 -2.54 28.68
C ASP A 80 -19.01 -2.59 28.16
N ARG A 81 -18.56 -3.77 27.73
CA ARG A 81 -17.26 -3.92 27.06
C ARG A 81 -17.18 -3.13 25.75
N SER A 82 -18.21 -3.23 24.92
CA SER A 82 -18.26 -2.51 23.63
C SER A 82 -18.26 -1.00 23.85
N PHE A 83 -18.97 -0.52 24.88
CA PHE A 83 -19.01 0.89 25.25
C PHE A 83 -17.66 1.39 25.75
N TYR A 84 -16.96 0.60 26.57
CA TYR A 84 -15.59 0.92 26.99
C TYR A 84 -14.64 1.02 25.79
N GLU A 85 -14.68 0.03 24.89
CA GLU A 85 -13.90 0.04 23.66
C GLU A 85 -14.22 1.28 22.80
N LEU A 86 -15.50 1.63 22.63
CA LEU A 86 -15.97 2.83 21.95
C LEU A 86 -15.45 4.12 22.59
N SER A 87 -15.46 4.21 23.91
CA SER A 87 -14.97 5.38 24.65
C SER A 87 -13.47 5.60 24.44
N LEU A 88 -12.69 4.50 24.39
CA LEU A 88 -11.28 4.53 24.07
C LEU A 88 -11.06 4.97 22.60
N GLN A 89 -11.99 4.61 21.69
CA GLN A 89 -11.95 5.10 20.29
C GLN A 89 -12.01 6.62 20.26
N ALA A 90 -12.99 7.16 20.97
CA ALA A 90 -13.27 8.58 20.95
C ALA A 90 -12.10 9.39 21.54
N SER A 91 -11.43 8.88 22.58
CA SER A 91 -10.26 9.56 23.15
C SER A 91 -9.06 9.59 22.21
N GLU A 92 -8.80 8.49 21.49
CA GLU A 92 -7.70 8.42 20.53
C GLU A 92 -7.94 9.33 19.32
N ILE A 93 -9.15 9.30 18.76
CA ILE A 93 -9.53 10.19 17.64
C ILE A 93 -9.33 11.66 18.02
N LYS A 94 -9.68 12.02 19.26
CA LYS A 94 -9.49 13.38 19.77
C LYS A 94 -8.00 13.77 19.88
N GLU A 95 -7.14 12.84 20.25
CA GLU A 95 -5.69 13.09 20.30
C GLU A 95 -5.09 13.24 18.88
N GLU A 96 -5.54 12.41 17.93
CA GLU A 96 -5.13 12.52 16.52
C GLU A 96 -5.62 13.82 15.88
N GLU A 97 -6.83 14.29 16.19
CA GLU A 97 -7.37 15.56 15.71
C GLU A 97 -6.50 16.74 16.18
N GLU A 98 -6.05 16.73 17.44
CA GLU A 98 -5.17 17.78 17.96
C GLU A 98 -3.78 17.74 17.31
N GLN A 99 -3.22 16.55 17.08
CA GLN A 99 -1.97 16.40 16.33
C GLN A 99 -2.12 16.91 14.89
N LEU A 100 -3.24 16.59 14.23
CA LEU A 100 -3.52 17.07 12.89
C LEU A 100 -3.60 18.60 12.87
N ARG A 101 -4.30 19.20 13.83
CA ARG A 101 -4.40 20.65 13.99
C ARG A 101 -3.02 21.31 14.16
N GLN A 102 -2.13 20.71 14.96
CA GLN A 102 -0.75 21.19 15.12
C GLN A 102 0.05 21.09 13.81
N THR A 103 -0.08 19.99 13.07
CA THR A 103 0.59 19.85 11.78
C THR A 103 0.08 20.84 10.74
N THR A 104 -1.23 21.12 10.71
CA THR A 104 -1.83 22.13 9.82
C THR A 104 -1.31 23.52 10.15
N ALA A 105 -1.22 23.89 11.43
CA ALA A 105 -0.66 25.18 11.83
C ALA A 105 0.81 25.32 11.40
N ARG A 106 1.62 24.25 11.55
CA ARG A 106 3.01 24.25 11.10
C ARG A 106 3.13 24.36 9.58
N LEU A 107 2.27 23.68 8.83
CA LEU A 107 2.24 23.78 7.36
C LEU A 107 1.84 25.18 6.88
N GLN A 108 0.92 25.85 7.58
CA GLN A 108 0.56 27.23 7.28
C GLN A 108 1.75 28.18 7.45
N ILE A 109 2.50 28.06 8.55
CA ILE A 109 3.71 28.86 8.79
C ILE A 109 4.75 28.61 7.67
N ASN A 110 5.02 27.34 7.35
CA ASN A 110 5.96 27.01 6.28
C ASN A 110 5.52 27.58 4.91
N ASN A 111 4.21 27.56 4.62
CA ASN A 111 3.69 28.14 3.38
C ASN A 111 3.86 29.66 3.34
N GLU A 112 3.69 30.35 4.46
CA GLU A 112 3.98 31.79 4.56
C GLU A 112 5.46 32.10 4.36
N GLU A 113 6.36 31.30 4.95
CA GLU A 113 7.80 31.42 4.73
C GLU A 113 8.19 31.23 3.26
N ILE A 114 7.65 30.20 2.61
CA ILE A 114 7.89 29.94 1.17
C ILE A 114 7.37 31.10 0.32
N LYS A 115 6.20 31.66 0.66
CA LYS A 115 5.65 32.83 -0.03
C LYS A 115 6.57 34.04 0.10
N ASN A 116 7.10 34.31 1.30
CA ASN A 116 8.04 35.42 1.52
C ASN A 116 9.35 35.21 0.76
N LEU A 117 9.91 33.99 0.79
CA LEU A 117 11.10 33.62 0.02
C LEU A 117 10.88 33.78 -1.49
N SER A 118 9.69 33.39 -1.99
CA SER A 118 9.33 33.57 -3.41
C SER A 118 9.28 35.05 -3.78
N GLN A 119 8.72 35.91 -2.93
CA GLN A 119 8.71 37.36 -3.16
C GLN A 119 10.13 37.94 -3.16
N GLU A 120 10.99 37.53 -2.22
CA GLU A 120 12.39 37.97 -2.19
C GLU A 120 13.14 37.53 -3.46
N MET A 121 12.92 36.29 -3.91
CA MET A 121 13.52 35.77 -5.13
C MET A 121 13.08 36.56 -6.36
N ASN A 122 11.79 36.90 -6.46
CA ASN A 122 11.27 37.71 -7.56
C ASN A 122 11.91 39.10 -7.60
N LEU A 123 12.08 39.76 -6.44
CA LEU A 123 12.78 41.05 -6.36
C LEU A 123 14.24 40.94 -6.84
N LYS A 124 14.94 39.85 -6.47
CA LYS A 124 16.30 39.59 -6.96
C LYS A 124 16.35 39.32 -8.46
N ILE A 125 15.35 38.64 -9.01
CA ILE A 125 15.24 38.42 -10.46
C ILE A 125 15.06 39.75 -11.20
N GLU A 126 14.20 40.63 -10.69
CA GLU A 126 14.02 41.97 -11.26
C GLU A 126 15.32 42.79 -11.24
N ASP A 127 16.08 42.76 -10.13
CA ASP A 127 17.39 43.42 -10.02
C ASP A 127 18.39 42.86 -11.05
N LEU A 128 18.45 41.53 -11.20
CA LEU A 128 19.31 40.90 -12.20
C LEU A 128 18.93 41.28 -13.63
N ILE A 129 17.63 41.43 -13.93
CA ILE A 129 17.16 41.90 -15.24
C ILE A 129 17.64 43.33 -15.49
N GLN A 130 17.56 44.22 -14.49
CA GLN A 130 18.06 45.60 -14.63
C GLN A 130 19.57 45.65 -14.84
N ASN A 131 20.33 44.88 -14.05
CA ASN A 131 21.78 44.77 -14.21
C ASN A 131 22.15 44.23 -15.60
N LYS A 132 21.40 43.25 -16.12
CA LYS A 132 21.59 42.75 -17.50
C LYS A 132 21.39 43.85 -18.53
N ILE A 133 20.32 44.65 -18.43
CA ILE A 133 20.05 45.75 -19.36
C ILE A 133 21.20 46.77 -19.33
N GLN A 134 21.66 47.15 -18.12
CA GLN A 134 22.77 48.09 -17.98
C GLN A 134 24.08 47.55 -18.60
N LEU A 135 24.39 46.27 -18.40
CA LEU A 135 25.54 45.63 -19.02
C LEU A 135 25.41 45.61 -20.55
N GLN A 136 24.22 45.35 -21.09
CA GLN A 136 23.98 45.39 -22.52
C GLN A 136 24.22 46.78 -23.11
N GLU A 137 23.80 47.85 -22.44
CA GLU A 137 24.10 49.23 -22.86
C GLU A 137 25.59 49.53 -22.86
N GLN A 138 26.33 49.07 -21.84
CA GLN A 138 27.78 49.24 -21.78
C GLN A 138 28.50 48.51 -22.91
N VAL A 139 28.08 47.28 -23.21
CA VAL A 139 28.61 46.50 -24.35
C VAL A 139 28.33 47.24 -25.66
N TRP A 140 27.11 47.73 -25.86
CA TRP A 140 26.74 48.49 -27.06
C TRP A 140 27.60 49.76 -27.23
N GLY A 141 27.87 50.47 -26.12
CA GLY A 141 28.75 51.64 -26.13
C GLY A 141 30.23 51.31 -26.37
N LEU A 142 30.70 50.14 -25.95
CA LEU A 142 32.05 49.65 -26.26
C LEU A 142 32.15 49.24 -27.74
N GLU A 143 31.14 48.54 -28.26
CA GLU A 143 31.04 48.18 -29.68
C GLU A 143 31.13 49.43 -30.55
N ASP A 144 30.31 50.46 -30.32
CA ASP A 144 30.37 51.73 -31.07
C ASP A 144 31.76 52.39 -31.05
N LYS A 145 32.44 52.39 -29.90
CA LYS A 145 33.81 52.91 -29.77
C LYS A 145 34.81 52.08 -30.57
N VAL A 146 34.69 50.75 -30.57
CA VAL A 146 35.53 49.86 -31.37
C VAL A 146 35.31 50.10 -32.86
N THR A 147 34.06 50.26 -33.31
CA THR A 147 33.73 50.56 -34.71
C THR A 147 34.32 51.89 -35.14
N LYS A 148 34.23 52.92 -34.28
CA LYS A 148 34.85 54.24 -34.55
C LYS A 148 36.36 54.17 -34.63
N LEU A 149 37.02 53.42 -33.75
CA LEU A 149 38.48 53.21 -33.79
C LEU A 149 38.94 52.44 -35.03
N ALA A 150 38.14 51.49 -35.51
CA ALA A 150 38.42 50.76 -36.75
C ALA A 150 38.40 51.67 -38.00
N ILE A 151 37.64 52.77 -37.98
CA ILE A 151 37.52 53.72 -39.11
C ILE A 151 38.74 54.66 -39.21
N PHE A 152 39.49 54.89 -38.12
CA PHE A 152 40.63 55.81 -38.10
C PHE A 152 42.00 55.15 -38.37
N GLN A 153 42.05 53.85 -38.68
CA GLN A 153 43.30 53.23 -39.12
C GLN A 153 43.61 53.65 -40.57
N PRO A 154 44.84 54.11 -40.89
CA PRO A 154 45.24 54.34 -42.27
C PRO A 154 45.19 53.00 -43.04
N PRO A 155 44.99 53.02 -44.37
CA PRO A 155 44.86 51.79 -45.14
C PRO A 155 46.19 51.04 -45.10
N VAL A 156 46.32 50.08 -44.19
CA VAL A 156 47.34 49.04 -44.27
C VAL A 156 46.92 48.19 -45.45
N GLN A 157 47.80 48.12 -46.44
CA GLN A 157 47.63 47.34 -47.65
C GLN A 157 47.21 45.91 -47.26
N GLU A 158 45.93 45.58 -47.43
CA GLU A 158 45.37 44.28 -47.04
C GLU A 158 46.13 43.19 -47.78
N THR A 159 46.93 42.41 -47.05
CA THR A 159 47.52 41.19 -47.59
C THR A 159 46.39 40.20 -47.89
N LYS A 160 46.55 39.35 -48.92
CA LYS A 160 45.55 38.33 -49.30
C LYS A 160 45.05 37.49 -48.12
N GLU A 161 45.92 37.27 -47.14
CA GLU A 161 45.67 36.55 -45.90
C GLU A 161 44.63 37.24 -45.00
N ILE A 162 44.68 38.58 -44.88
CA ILE A 162 43.73 39.36 -44.08
C ILE A 162 42.34 39.34 -44.70
N SER A 163 42.24 39.45 -46.04
CA SER A 163 40.94 39.33 -46.73
C SER A 163 40.32 37.93 -46.59
N SER A 164 41.17 36.90 -46.59
CA SER A 164 40.75 35.50 -46.41
C SER A 164 40.27 35.27 -44.98
N LEU A 165 40.97 35.82 -43.99
CA LEU A 165 40.58 35.73 -42.59
C LEU A 165 39.28 36.51 -42.30
N LYS A 166 39.11 37.69 -42.91
CA LYS A 166 37.88 38.49 -42.82
C LYS A 166 36.68 37.74 -43.39
N ALA A 167 36.82 37.12 -44.56
CA ALA A 167 35.78 36.28 -45.14
C ALA A 167 35.44 35.07 -44.25
N PHE A 168 36.45 34.45 -43.62
CA PHE A 168 36.24 33.35 -42.68
C PHE A 168 35.51 33.80 -41.40
N VAL A 169 35.86 34.96 -40.84
CA VAL A 169 35.19 35.53 -39.66
C VAL A 169 33.74 35.92 -39.97
N GLU A 170 33.48 36.52 -41.14
CA GLU A 170 32.10 36.80 -41.61
C GLU A 170 31.30 35.51 -41.82
N GLN A 171 31.93 34.45 -42.32
CA GLN A 171 31.29 33.15 -42.43
C GLN A 171 30.94 32.57 -41.06
N GLN A 172 31.88 32.60 -40.10
CA GLN A 172 31.62 32.14 -38.73
C GLN A 172 30.52 32.94 -38.03
N ASP A 173 30.47 34.26 -38.22
CA ASP A 173 29.40 35.10 -37.65
C ASP A 173 28.01 34.73 -38.21
N ASN A 174 27.92 34.44 -39.51
CA ASN A 174 26.69 33.95 -40.12
C ASN A 174 26.30 32.56 -39.59
N ASP A 175 27.25 31.65 -39.42
CA ASP A 175 27.01 30.32 -38.86
C ASP A 175 26.53 30.40 -37.40
N ILE A 176 27.12 31.29 -36.59
CA ILE A 176 26.70 31.55 -35.21
C ILE A 176 25.28 32.11 -35.15
N LYS A 177 24.96 33.08 -36.02
CA LYS A 177 23.60 33.64 -36.12
C LYS A 177 22.58 32.58 -36.52
N GLN A 178 22.95 31.65 -37.39
CA GLN A 178 22.09 30.53 -37.77
C GLN A 178 21.89 29.55 -36.61
N LEU A 179 22.95 29.21 -35.87
CA LEU A 179 22.87 28.34 -34.69
C LEU A 179 21.98 28.95 -33.60
N LEU A 180 22.10 30.25 -33.32
CA LEU A 180 21.25 30.94 -32.35
C LEU A 180 19.77 30.87 -32.73
N ARG A 181 19.43 31.05 -34.01
CA ARG A 181 18.05 30.88 -34.49
C ARG A 181 17.53 29.45 -34.29
N ILE A 182 18.37 28.44 -34.55
CA ILE A 182 18.01 27.04 -34.34
C ILE A 182 17.75 26.76 -32.86
N VAL A 183 18.60 27.26 -31.96
CA VAL A 183 18.41 27.09 -30.51
C VAL A 183 17.13 27.77 -30.03
N GLU A 184 16.83 28.98 -30.51
CA GLU A 184 15.59 29.70 -30.20
C GLU A 184 14.36 28.91 -30.67
N ASP A 185 14.37 28.40 -31.91
CA ASP A 185 13.28 27.61 -32.49
C ASP A 185 13.08 26.28 -31.73
N GLN A 186 14.18 25.60 -31.37
CA GLN A 186 14.15 24.42 -30.53
C GLN A 186 13.55 24.69 -29.14
N HIS A 187 13.84 25.86 -28.55
CA HIS A 187 13.28 26.25 -27.26
C HIS A 187 11.76 26.45 -27.35
N VAL A 188 11.29 27.17 -28.37
CA VAL A 188 9.86 27.36 -28.65
C VAL A 188 9.16 26.02 -28.90
N GLN A 189 9.81 25.10 -29.61
CA GLN A 189 9.25 23.78 -29.89
C GLN A 189 9.15 22.92 -28.63
N LEU A 190 10.16 22.95 -27.75
CA LEU A 190 10.13 22.29 -26.45
C LEU A 190 9.03 22.85 -25.54
N ASP A 191 8.86 24.16 -25.49
CA ASP A 191 7.77 24.80 -24.73
C ASP A 191 6.40 24.39 -25.27
N ARG A 192 6.26 24.28 -26.59
CA ARG A 192 5.02 23.79 -27.21
C ARG A 192 4.74 22.33 -26.83
N GLN A 193 5.75 21.47 -26.85
CA GLN A 193 5.61 20.08 -26.42
C GLN A 193 5.27 19.98 -24.93
N HIS A 194 5.92 20.79 -24.08
CA HIS A 194 5.65 20.84 -22.65
C HIS A 194 4.20 21.25 -22.37
N ASN A 195 3.70 22.29 -23.04
CA ASN A 195 2.30 22.72 -22.90
C ASN A 195 1.30 21.66 -23.40
N GLN A 196 1.63 20.93 -24.47
CA GLN A 196 0.81 19.81 -24.94
C GLN A 196 0.77 18.66 -23.93
N ILE A 197 1.91 18.34 -23.30
CA ILE A 197 1.98 17.33 -22.25
C ILE A 197 1.11 17.76 -21.06
N MET A 198 1.21 19.02 -20.62
CA MET A 198 0.37 19.56 -19.54
C MET A 198 -1.13 19.47 -19.86
N GLU A 199 -1.53 19.78 -21.10
CA GLU A 199 -2.94 19.66 -21.53
C GLU A 199 -3.41 18.19 -21.61
N LEU A 200 -2.54 17.29 -22.03
CA LEU A 200 -2.83 15.85 -22.05
C LEU A 200 -2.91 15.25 -20.65
N GLU A 201 -2.05 15.67 -19.74
CA GLU A 201 -2.08 15.29 -18.32
C GLU A 201 -3.37 15.77 -17.64
N ASP A 202 -3.82 17.01 -17.94
CA ASP A 202 -5.10 17.53 -17.43
C ASP A 202 -6.31 16.75 -17.98
N LYS A 203 -6.29 16.41 -19.28
CA LYS A 203 -7.33 15.57 -19.90
C LYS A 203 -7.36 14.17 -19.30
N LEU A 204 -6.21 13.56 -19.02
CA LEU A 204 -6.12 12.25 -18.37
C LEU A 204 -6.69 12.29 -16.95
N ASN A 205 -6.34 13.32 -16.16
CA ASN A 205 -6.88 13.49 -14.81
C ASN A 205 -8.41 13.70 -14.81
N HIS A 206 -8.96 14.36 -15.83
CA HIS A 206 -10.40 14.54 -16.00
C HIS A 206 -11.14 13.27 -16.46
N ILE A 207 -10.51 12.43 -17.30
CA ILE A 207 -11.08 11.14 -17.73
C ILE A 207 -11.10 10.15 -16.56
N GLU A 208 -10.03 10.10 -15.76
CA GLU A 208 -9.93 9.21 -14.59
C GLU A 208 -10.99 9.57 -13.51
N LEU A 209 -11.32 10.86 -13.36
CA LEU A 209 -12.42 11.31 -12.50
C LEU A 209 -13.82 10.98 -13.07
N ARG A 210 -13.98 11.00 -14.40
CA ARG A 210 -15.27 10.71 -15.07
C ARG A 210 -15.57 9.21 -15.07
N GLU A 211 -14.59 8.34 -15.30
CA GLU A 211 -14.79 6.88 -15.22
C GLU A 211 -15.11 6.39 -13.80
N LEU A 212 -14.62 7.10 -12.76
CA LEU A 212 -15.01 6.82 -11.37
C LEU A 212 -16.45 7.27 -11.04
N LEU A 213 -16.96 8.31 -11.71
CA LEU A 213 -18.32 8.85 -11.51
C LEU A 213 -19.38 8.13 -12.36
N GLU A 214 -19.04 7.61 -13.54
CA GLU A 214 -19.99 6.88 -14.40
C GLU A 214 -20.15 5.41 -14.00
N ASN A 215 -19.14 4.78 -13.39
CA ASN A 215 -19.23 3.39 -12.92
C ASN A 215 -19.97 3.20 -11.58
N SER A 216 -20.44 4.28 -10.95
CA SER A 216 -21.25 4.23 -9.73
C SER A 216 -22.76 4.37 -9.97
N PHE A 217 -23.20 4.56 -11.22
CA PHE A 217 -24.60 4.62 -11.61
C PHE A 217 -24.85 3.71 -12.81
N LEU A 218 -25.07 2.42 -12.54
CA LEU A 218 -25.88 1.42 -13.27
C LEU A 218 -25.22 0.03 -13.16
N GLY A 219 -25.72 -0.79 -12.24
CA GLY A 219 -25.23 -2.16 -12.08
C GLY A 219 -26.08 -2.98 -11.11
N GLU A 220 -27.40 -3.01 -11.31
CA GLU A 220 -28.26 -4.04 -10.73
C GLU A 220 -28.98 -4.80 -11.85
N GLN A 221 -28.91 -6.13 -11.77
CA GLN A 221 -29.71 -7.19 -12.42
C GLN A 221 -29.40 -7.55 -13.89
N GLN A 222 -28.82 -8.76 -14.12
CA GLN A 222 -29.56 -9.92 -14.67
C GLN A 222 -28.70 -11.20 -14.82
N GLU A 223 -29.36 -12.34 -14.57
CA GLU A 223 -28.93 -13.74 -14.72
C GLU A 223 -29.10 -14.31 -16.15
N ALA A 224 -28.37 -15.41 -16.41
CA ALA A 224 -28.59 -16.52 -17.39
C ALA A 224 -28.47 -16.20 -18.91
N GLU A 225 -27.93 -17.00 -19.85
CA GLU A 225 -27.57 -18.42 -20.02
C GLU A 225 -26.68 -18.56 -21.33
N PRO A 226 -26.25 -19.76 -21.80
CA PRO A 226 -24.98 -20.03 -22.53
C PRO A 226 -25.03 -20.35 -24.06
N ILE A 227 -23.84 -20.70 -24.62
CA ILE A 227 -23.52 -21.48 -25.87
C ILE A 227 -23.09 -20.63 -27.11
N PRO A 228 -22.26 -21.08 -28.12
CA PRO A 228 -21.36 -22.25 -28.31
C PRO A 228 -19.90 -21.92 -28.72
N SER A 229 -19.12 -22.99 -28.81
CA SER A 229 -17.72 -23.15 -29.25
C SER A 229 -17.38 -22.80 -30.72
N ALA A 230 -16.06 -22.58 -30.89
CA ALA A 230 -15.19 -22.96 -32.02
C ALA A 230 -15.14 -22.07 -33.27
N VAL A 231 -13.97 -21.45 -33.52
CA VAL A 231 -13.27 -21.47 -34.83
C VAL A 231 -11.75 -21.52 -34.59
N HIS A 232 -11.09 -22.26 -35.48
CA HIS A 232 -9.71 -22.74 -35.46
C HIS A 232 -8.58 -21.71 -35.65
N ARG A 233 -7.42 -22.14 -35.15
CA ARG A 233 -6.01 -21.74 -35.34
C ARG A 233 -5.61 -21.19 -36.72
N PRO A 234 -4.45 -20.51 -36.75
CA PRO A 234 -3.26 -21.11 -37.34
C PRO A 234 -2.20 -21.45 -36.28
N THR A 235 -1.59 -22.60 -36.48
CA THR A 235 -0.56 -23.25 -35.68
C THR A 235 0.76 -22.48 -35.68
N ALA A 236 1.19 -22.04 -34.50
CA ALA A 236 2.59 -22.05 -34.11
C ALA A 236 2.69 -23.01 -32.91
N ASP A 237 3.27 -24.17 -33.15
CA ASP A 237 3.52 -25.20 -32.16
C ASP A 237 4.71 -24.74 -31.30
N CYS A 238 4.43 -23.93 -30.28
CA CYS A 238 5.35 -23.73 -29.17
C CYS A 238 4.70 -24.40 -27.95
N SER A 239 5.32 -25.47 -27.49
CA SER A 239 4.96 -26.11 -26.24
C SER A 239 4.95 -25.05 -25.11
N PRO A 240 3.93 -25.02 -24.23
CA PRO A 240 3.81 -24.03 -23.16
C PRO A 240 4.95 -23.97 -22.14
N GLY A 241 6.02 -24.76 -22.31
CA GLY A 241 7.21 -24.80 -21.48
C GLY A 241 8.48 -24.35 -22.17
N SER A 242 8.47 -23.84 -23.41
CA SER A 242 9.71 -23.43 -24.11
C SER A 242 10.13 -21.98 -23.87
N ALA A 243 9.30 -21.18 -23.21
CA ALA A 243 9.57 -19.76 -23.01
C ALA A 243 10.55 -19.54 -21.84
N ALA A 244 11.60 -18.77 -22.08
CA ALA A 244 12.66 -18.49 -21.10
C ALA A 244 12.18 -17.70 -19.87
N ASP A 245 11.20 -16.82 -20.04
CA ASP A 245 10.59 -15.98 -19.02
C ASP A 245 9.23 -15.42 -19.49
N CYS A 246 8.60 -14.58 -18.66
CA CYS A 246 7.33 -13.94 -19.00
C CYS A 246 7.42 -12.99 -20.21
N THR A 247 8.60 -12.47 -20.54
CA THR A 247 8.82 -11.61 -21.70
C THR A 247 8.83 -12.42 -22.99
N ALA A 248 9.46 -13.58 -22.98
CA ALA A 248 9.34 -14.53 -24.09
C ALA A 248 7.87 -14.93 -24.32
N LEU A 249 7.08 -15.18 -23.26
CA LEU A 249 5.64 -15.45 -23.37
C LEU A 249 4.86 -14.25 -23.93
N TYR A 250 5.18 -13.04 -23.50
CA TYR A 250 4.51 -11.83 -24.01
C TYR A 250 4.73 -11.67 -25.51
N HIS A 251 5.94 -11.93 -26.00
CA HIS A 251 6.27 -11.87 -27.43
C HIS A 251 5.62 -12.98 -28.27
N THR A 252 5.20 -14.10 -27.68
CA THR A 252 4.40 -15.12 -28.39
C THR A 252 2.92 -14.77 -28.46
N GLY A 253 2.50 -13.62 -27.91
CA GLY A 253 1.13 -13.13 -27.95
C GLY A 253 0.33 -13.35 -26.67
N VAL A 254 0.95 -13.81 -25.58
CA VAL A 254 0.28 -13.95 -24.28
C VAL A 254 0.12 -12.57 -23.63
N GLN A 255 -1.13 -12.11 -23.51
CA GLN A 255 -1.45 -10.77 -22.99
C GLN A 255 -2.13 -10.79 -21.61
N ALA A 256 -2.64 -11.93 -21.15
CA ALA A 256 -3.32 -12.03 -19.86
C ALA A 256 -2.31 -12.26 -18.73
N SER A 257 -2.46 -11.53 -17.62
CA SER A 257 -1.71 -11.84 -16.39
C SER A 257 -2.18 -13.16 -15.78
N GLY A 258 -1.27 -13.95 -15.22
CA GLY A 258 -1.60 -15.25 -14.65
C GLY A 258 -0.39 -16.13 -14.39
N VAL A 259 -0.65 -17.38 -14.00
CA VAL A 259 0.39 -18.38 -13.78
C VAL A 259 0.72 -19.09 -15.08
N TYR A 260 2.01 -19.10 -15.43
CA TYR A 260 2.52 -19.74 -16.64
C TYR A 260 3.74 -20.60 -16.31
N THR A 261 3.98 -21.61 -17.13
CA THR A 261 5.21 -22.40 -17.08
C THR A 261 6.28 -21.73 -17.94
N ILE A 262 7.47 -21.57 -17.38
CA ILE A 262 8.66 -21.09 -18.11
C ILE A 262 9.79 -22.10 -17.95
N GLN A 263 10.75 -22.07 -18.86
CA GLN A 263 11.97 -22.87 -18.82
C GLN A 263 13.17 -21.99 -19.17
N PRO A 264 13.76 -21.32 -18.18
CA PRO A 264 15.05 -20.66 -18.34
C PRO A 264 16.14 -21.59 -18.88
N ASN A 265 17.10 -21.03 -19.61
CA ASN A 265 18.22 -21.78 -20.17
C ASN A 265 18.99 -22.56 -19.10
N GLY A 266 19.07 -23.89 -19.25
CA GLY A 266 19.80 -24.76 -18.32
C GLY A 266 19.05 -25.08 -17.02
N SER A 267 17.75 -24.77 -16.92
CA SER A 267 16.89 -25.20 -15.82
C SER A 267 15.81 -26.19 -16.27
N GLU A 268 15.21 -26.88 -15.28
CA GLU A 268 13.92 -27.54 -15.46
C GLU A 268 12.80 -26.49 -15.62
N ALA A 269 11.68 -26.89 -16.21
CA ALA A 269 10.51 -26.03 -16.35
C ALA A 269 9.82 -25.83 -14.99
N PHE A 270 9.37 -24.61 -14.70
CA PHE A 270 8.65 -24.30 -13.46
C PHE A 270 7.62 -23.19 -13.66
N ASN A 271 6.67 -23.09 -12.73
CA ASN A 271 5.60 -22.09 -12.79
C ASN A 271 6.05 -20.76 -12.18
N VAL A 272 5.61 -19.67 -12.81
CA VAL A 272 5.78 -18.29 -12.37
C VAL A 272 4.47 -17.52 -12.54
N TYR A 273 4.30 -16.46 -11.78
CA TYR A 273 3.24 -15.49 -12.05
C TYR A 273 3.78 -14.42 -13.01
N CYS A 274 3.17 -14.30 -14.18
CA CYS A 274 3.46 -13.25 -15.15
C CYS A 274 2.45 -12.11 -15.01
N GLU A 275 2.96 -10.92 -14.77
CA GLU A 275 2.18 -9.69 -14.83
C GLU A 275 2.38 -9.04 -16.20
N MET A 276 1.39 -9.22 -17.07
CA MET A 276 1.35 -8.67 -18.41
C MET A 276 0.73 -7.28 -18.37
N LYS A 277 1.42 -6.28 -18.94
CA LYS A 277 0.96 -4.90 -19.12
C LYS A 277 1.13 -4.51 -20.58
N PHE A 278 0.42 -3.46 -21.00
CA PHE A 278 0.56 -2.99 -22.37
C PHE A 278 2.01 -2.55 -22.64
N GLY A 279 2.69 -3.28 -23.53
CA GLY A 279 4.07 -3.01 -23.92
C GLY A 279 5.15 -3.58 -22.98
N THR A 280 4.81 -4.26 -21.88
CA THR A 280 5.81 -4.84 -20.98
C THR A 280 5.26 -6.02 -20.18
N SER A 281 6.14 -6.92 -19.76
CA SER A 281 5.79 -8.09 -18.97
C SER A 281 6.80 -8.32 -17.86
N TRP A 282 6.29 -8.75 -16.71
CA TRP A 282 7.09 -8.91 -15.51
C TRP A 282 6.97 -10.32 -14.97
N THR A 283 8.12 -10.91 -14.62
CA THR A 283 8.14 -12.16 -13.85
C THR A 283 8.15 -11.81 -12.37
N VAL A 284 7.06 -12.11 -11.65
CA VAL A 284 6.96 -11.79 -10.22
C VAL A 284 7.73 -12.84 -9.41
N ILE A 285 8.65 -12.37 -8.57
CA ILE A 285 9.53 -13.23 -7.77
C ILE A 285 9.18 -13.24 -6.28
N GLN A 286 8.47 -12.22 -5.81
CA GLN A 286 7.92 -12.13 -4.46
C GLN A 286 6.62 -11.33 -4.48
N LYS A 287 5.64 -11.76 -3.68
CA LYS A 287 4.38 -11.03 -3.48
C LYS A 287 3.92 -11.14 -2.02
N ARG A 288 3.62 -10.00 -1.40
CA ARG A 288 2.98 -9.83 -0.08
C ARG A 288 1.76 -8.95 -0.24
N VAL A 289 0.63 -9.32 0.36
CA VAL A 289 -0.66 -8.65 0.20
C VAL A 289 -1.41 -8.50 1.53
N ASP A 290 -1.42 -9.54 2.35
CA ASP A 290 -2.33 -9.66 3.51
C ASP A 290 -1.73 -10.41 4.71
N GLY A 291 -0.56 -11.04 4.57
CA GLY A 291 0.08 -11.81 5.61
C GLY A 291 -0.49 -13.21 5.80
N SER A 292 -1.17 -13.77 4.80
CA SER A 292 -1.67 -15.15 4.83
C SER A 292 -0.56 -16.20 4.88
N LEU A 293 0.65 -15.85 4.41
CA LEU A 293 1.80 -16.75 4.35
C LEU A 293 2.90 -16.34 5.34
N ASP A 294 3.41 -17.33 6.07
CA ASP A 294 4.59 -17.13 6.92
C ASP A 294 5.87 -17.13 6.07
N PHE A 295 6.63 -16.05 6.17
CA PHE A 295 7.92 -15.88 5.51
C PHE A 295 9.10 -16.23 6.44
N ASN A 296 8.87 -16.61 7.69
CA ASN A 296 9.91 -17.13 8.58
C ASN A 296 10.26 -18.59 8.25
N GLN A 297 10.81 -18.79 7.05
CA GLN A 297 11.04 -20.09 6.44
C GLN A 297 12.51 -20.51 6.47
N THR A 298 12.75 -21.81 6.27
CA THR A 298 14.09 -22.42 6.27
C THR A 298 14.91 -22.06 5.01
N TRP A 299 16.23 -22.30 5.06
CA TRP A 299 17.12 -22.12 3.90
C TRP A 299 16.66 -22.90 2.68
N ASP A 300 16.24 -24.15 2.88
CA ASP A 300 15.76 -24.99 1.79
C ASP A 300 14.48 -24.43 1.17
N ALA A 301 13.54 -23.95 1.99
CA ALA A 301 12.32 -23.29 1.52
C ALA A 301 12.63 -22.00 0.73
N TYR A 302 13.52 -21.14 1.21
CA TYR A 302 13.94 -19.94 0.44
C TYR A 302 14.69 -20.29 -0.85
N THR A 303 15.41 -21.42 -0.86
CA THR A 303 16.14 -21.90 -2.03
C THR A 303 15.19 -22.43 -3.11
N ASN A 304 14.16 -23.18 -2.73
CA ASN A 304 13.26 -23.87 -3.65
C ASN A 304 11.97 -23.08 -3.97
N GLY A 305 11.55 -22.18 -3.08
CA GLY A 305 10.32 -21.39 -3.15
C GLY A 305 9.20 -21.94 -2.26
N PHE A 306 8.26 -21.07 -1.89
CA PHE A 306 7.10 -21.40 -1.05
C PHE A 306 5.94 -20.41 -1.31
N GLY A 307 4.72 -20.80 -0.92
CA GLY A 307 3.50 -20.01 -1.13
C GLY A 307 2.71 -20.37 -2.38
N ASP A 308 1.68 -19.58 -2.69
CA ASP A 308 0.83 -19.74 -3.87
C ASP A 308 1.07 -18.58 -4.84
N LEU A 309 1.36 -18.90 -6.11
CA LEU A 309 1.63 -17.92 -7.16
C LEU A 309 0.45 -16.95 -7.39
N ASN A 310 -0.78 -17.34 -7.04
CA ASN A 310 -1.95 -16.47 -7.12
C ASN A 310 -2.12 -15.57 -5.89
N GLU A 311 -1.54 -15.94 -4.74
CA GLU A 311 -1.67 -15.24 -3.46
C GLU A 311 -0.35 -14.58 -3.04
N GLU A 312 0.16 -14.90 -1.84
CA GLU A 312 1.51 -14.55 -1.38
C GLU A 312 2.50 -15.69 -1.70
N PHE A 313 3.70 -15.33 -2.14
CA PHE A 313 4.73 -16.32 -2.42
C PHE A 313 6.15 -15.74 -2.44
N TRP A 314 7.10 -16.65 -2.35
CA TRP A 314 8.51 -16.46 -2.70
C TRP A 314 8.88 -17.47 -3.77
N LEU A 315 9.37 -17.00 -4.93
CA LEU A 315 9.59 -17.89 -6.08
C LEU A 315 10.67 -18.96 -5.81
N GLY A 316 11.72 -18.60 -5.06
CA GLY A 316 12.85 -19.49 -4.75
C GLY A 316 14.15 -19.00 -5.39
N LEU A 317 15.23 -18.96 -4.61
CA LEU A 317 16.52 -18.41 -5.03
C LEU A 317 17.12 -19.14 -6.24
N LYS A 318 16.99 -20.48 -6.33
CA LYS A 318 17.46 -21.24 -7.50
C LYS A 318 16.74 -20.84 -8.78
N LYS A 319 15.42 -20.66 -8.70
CA LYS A 319 14.58 -20.27 -9.84
C LYS A 319 14.89 -18.84 -10.27
N ILE A 320 14.95 -17.90 -9.32
CA ILE A 320 15.34 -16.51 -9.60
C ILE A 320 16.72 -16.45 -10.25
N TYR A 321 17.70 -17.17 -9.68
CA TYR A 321 19.05 -17.27 -10.25
C TYR A 321 19.01 -17.77 -11.69
N SER A 322 18.30 -18.87 -11.97
CA SER A 322 18.19 -19.42 -13.33
C SER A 322 17.64 -18.44 -14.36
N ILE A 323 16.65 -17.61 -13.98
CA ILE A 323 16.12 -16.57 -14.88
C ILE A 323 17.19 -15.52 -15.15
N THR A 324 17.86 -15.04 -14.10
CA THR A 324 18.84 -13.94 -14.20
C THR A 324 20.16 -14.33 -14.86
N GLN A 325 20.46 -15.63 -15.01
CA GLN A 325 21.66 -16.07 -15.75
C GLN A 325 21.52 -15.93 -17.28
N GLN A 326 20.32 -15.67 -17.78
CA GLN A 326 20.05 -15.59 -19.20
C GLN A 326 20.49 -14.25 -19.82
N GLY A 327 20.69 -13.21 -19.00
CA GLY A 327 21.06 -11.88 -19.46
C GLY A 327 20.93 -10.83 -18.38
N ASN A 328 20.86 -9.56 -18.80
CA ASN A 328 20.64 -8.45 -17.88
C ASN A 328 19.15 -8.29 -17.58
N TYR A 329 18.82 -8.20 -16.30
CA TYR A 329 17.47 -7.96 -15.81
C TYR A 329 17.46 -6.71 -14.94
N VAL A 330 16.32 -6.03 -14.95
CA VAL A 330 15.97 -4.99 -13.98
C VAL A 330 15.07 -5.60 -12.93
N LEU A 331 15.33 -5.25 -11.67
CA LEU A 331 14.50 -5.60 -10.53
C LEU A 331 13.66 -4.39 -10.15
N ARG A 332 12.34 -4.56 -10.15
CA ARG A 332 11.38 -3.54 -9.73
C ARG A 332 10.70 -3.98 -8.44
N ILE A 333 10.68 -3.08 -7.48
CA ILE A 333 9.96 -3.22 -6.22
C ILE A 333 8.78 -2.27 -6.25
N GLU A 334 7.57 -2.81 -6.19
CA GLU A 334 6.35 -2.05 -5.98
C GLU A 334 5.88 -2.17 -4.53
N LEU A 335 5.50 -1.03 -3.97
CA LEU A 335 5.12 -0.86 -2.58
C LEU A 335 3.75 -0.19 -2.51
N GLN A 336 2.88 -0.66 -1.62
CA GLN A 336 1.63 0.03 -1.29
C GLN A 336 1.56 0.28 0.21
N ASP A 337 1.20 1.49 0.61
CA ASP A 337 0.94 1.80 2.02
C ASP A 337 -0.53 1.52 2.42
N TRP A 338 -0.81 1.58 3.71
CA TRP A 338 -2.15 1.34 4.29
C TRP A 338 -3.20 2.39 3.87
N ARG A 339 -2.79 3.51 3.28
CA ARG A 339 -3.66 4.53 2.70
C ARG A 339 -3.92 4.31 1.21
N GLY A 340 -3.39 3.24 0.64
CA GLY A 340 -3.55 2.87 -0.77
C GLY A 340 -2.53 3.50 -1.72
N ASN A 341 -1.60 4.35 -1.24
CA ASN A 341 -0.64 4.98 -2.14
C ASN A 341 0.36 3.94 -2.66
N ARG A 342 0.50 3.88 -4.00
CA ARG A 342 1.45 3.00 -4.69
C ARG A 342 2.73 3.75 -5.00
N ARG A 343 3.88 3.10 -4.81
CA ARG A 343 5.21 3.63 -5.08
C ARG A 343 6.08 2.54 -5.66
N HIS A 344 7.11 2.90 -6.43
CA HIS A 344 8.02 1.93 -7.01
C HIS A 344 9.47 2.40 -6.99
N ILE A 345 10.39 1.45 -7.07
CA ILE A 345 11.81 1.68 -7.29
C ILE A 345 12.40 0.57 -8.14
N GLU A 346 13.35 0.92 -8.99
CA GLU A 346 14.00 0.01 -9.93
C GLU A 346 15.51 0.00 -9.74
N TYR A 347 16.09 -1.18 -9.98
CA TYR A 347 17.50 -1.43 -9.88
C TYR A 347 17.97 -2.25 -11.08
N SER A 348 19.14 -1.90 -11.59
CA SER A 348 20.00 -2.90 -12.23
C SER A 348 20.55 -3.81 -11.14
N PHE A 349 20.55 -5.12 -11.36
CA PHE A 349 20.98 -6.06 -10.34
C PHE A 349 21.72 -7.26 -10.91
N SER A 350 22.55 -7.87 -10.06
CA SER A 350 23.12 -9.19 -10.33
C SER A 350 22.91 -10.09 -9.12
N LEU A 351 22.59 -11.36 -9.39
CA LEU A 351 22.38 -12.38 -8.37
C LEU A 351 23.43 -13.48 -8.55
N GLY A 352 24.19 -13.74 -7.50
CA GLY A 352 25.16 -14.83 -7.44
C GLY A 352 24.48 -16.21 -7.36
N GLY A 353 25.23 -17.25 -7.66
CA GLY A 353 24.74 -18.63 -7.57
C GLY A 353 24.82 -19.20 -6.14
N PRO A 354 24.56 -20.51 -5.99
CA PRO A 354 24.65 -21.20 -4.71
C PRO A 354 26.03 -21.10 -4.05
N SER A 355 27.12 -21.06 -4.85
CA SER A 355 28.50 -20.97 -4.35
C SER A 355 28.83 -19.65 -3.65
N THR A 356 28.05 -18.60 -3.90
CA THR A 356 28.18 -17.29 -3.26
C THR A 356 27.03 -16.99 -2.31
N ASN A 357 26.27 -18.00 -1.88
CA ASN A 357 25.08 -17.85 -1.04
C ASN A 357 24.09 -16.82 -1.62
N PHE A 358 23.86 -16.88 -2.94
CA PHE A 358 22.96 -16.00 -3.66
C PHE A 358 23.22 -14.50 -3.40
N THR A 359 24.49 -14.09 -3.47
CA THR A 359 24.89 -12.71 -3.22
C THR A 359 24.21 -11.75 -4.20
N LEU A 360 23.51 -10.73 -3.69
CA LEU A 360 22.87 -9.67 -4.45
C LEU A 360 23.77 -8.44 -4.54
N GLN A 361 23.81 -7.82 -5.71
CA GLN A 361 24.34 -6.47 -5.93
C GLN A 361 23.30 -5.64 -6.67
N LEU A 362 23.11 -4.40 -6.24
CA LEU A 362 22.10 -3.47 -6.76
C LEU A 362 22.75 -2.14 -7.15
N ALA A 363 22.26 -1.52 -8.22
CA ALA A 363 22.51 -0.11 -8.53
C ALA A 363 21.19 0.53 -9.01
N ARG A 364 20.79 1.62 -8.35
CA ARG A 364 19.48 2.23 -8.58
C ARG A 364 19.40 2.80 -10.00
N THR A 365 18.30 2.51 -10.69
CA THR A 365 18.05 3.02 -12.04
C THR A 365 16.96 4.10 -12.02
N SER A 366 15.78 3.81 -11.49
CA SER A 366 14.64 4.74 -11.47
C SER A 366 13.81 4.56 -10.19
N GLY A 367 12.80 5.42 -9.96
CA GLY A 367 11.82 5.19 -8.89
C GLY A 367 11.22 6.44 -8.27
N SER A 368 10.02 6.28 -7.72
CA SER A 368 9.21 7.34 -7.08
C SER A 368 9.49 7.52 -5.59
N ILE A 369 10.46 6.79 -5.02
CA ILE A 369 10.86 6.86 -3.61
C ILE A 369 12.38 6.89 -3.44
N PRO A 370 12.88 7.42 -2.30
CA PRO A 370 14.30 7.34 -1.96
C PRO A 370 14.76 5.89 -1.73
N ASN A 371 16.02 5.63 -2.06
CA ASN A 371 16.64 4.33 -1.92
C ASN A 371 16.81 3.90 -0.45
N ALA A 372 16.45 2.65 -0.14
CA ALA A 372 16.64 2.03 1.17
C ALA A 372 17.61 0.85 1.18
N LEU A 373 18.03 0.37 0.01
CA LEU A 373 18.96 -0.76 -0.13
C LEU A 373 20.35 -0.22 -0.48
N PRO A 374 21.42 -0.80 0.09
CA PRO A 374 22.77 -0.30 -0.16
C PRO A 374 23.20 -0.62 -1.59
N GLU A 375 23.59 0.42 -2.32
CA GLU A 375 24.05 0.30 -3.71
C GLU A 375 25.50 -0.20 -3.77
N HIS A 376 25.81 -1.00 -4.78
CA HIS A 376 27.12 -1.60 -5.03
C HIS A 376 27.69 -2.48 -3.90
N ALA A 377 26.91 -2.72 -2.85
CA ALA A 377 27.25 -3.65 -1.78
C ALA A 377 27.00 -5.09 -2.23
N ARG A 378 27.90 -6.00 -1.81
CA ARG A 378 27.72 -7.44 -1.99
C ARG A 378 26.97 -8.00 -0.79
N LEU A 379 25.66 -8.12 -0.92
CA LEU A 379 24.78 -8.57 0.15
C LEU A 379 24.57 -10.07 0.04
N ARG A 380 24.98 -10.85 1.05
CA ARG A 380 24.72 -12.29 1.08
C ARG A 380 23.28 -12.54 1.54
N PHE A 381 22.64 -13.54 0.96
CA PHE A 381 21.35 -13.97 1.48
C PHE A 381 21.56 -14.66 2.82
N SER A 382 20.77 -14.28 3.83
CA SER A 382 20.82 -14.89 5.15
C SER A 382 19.41 -15.04 5.73
N ILE A 383 19.26 -15.97 6.67
CA ILE A 383 18.03 -16.23 7.41
C ILE A 383 18.32 -15.93 8.87
N GLY A 384 17.37 -15.27 9.54
CA GLY A 384 17.53 -14.68 10.87
C GLY A 384 18.10 -15.58 11.98
N ASP A 385 18.11 -16.91 11.80
CA ASP A 385 18.55 -17.86 12.82
C ASP A 385 19.85 -18.64 12.50
N THR A 386 20.38 -18.60 11.27
CA THR A 386 21.39 -19.60 10.86
C THR A 386 22.86 -19.16 11.00
N GLU A 387 23.16 -17.85 11.11
CA GLU A 387 24.54 -17.36 11.30
C GLU A 387 24.85 -16.90 12.73
N LEU A 388 24.15 -17.43 13.73
CA LEU A 388 24.31 -17.03 15.14
C LEU A 388 25.62 -17.49 15.81
N PHE A 389 26.61 -18.04 15.08
CA PHE A 389 27.78 -18.66 15.69
C PHE A 389 29.15 -18.18 15.22
N THR A 390 29.28 -17.15 14.38
CA THR A 390 30.63 -16.82 13.82
C THR A 390 31.07 -15.36 13.77
N LEU A 391 30.32 -14.39 14.32
CA LEU A 391 30.81 -13.01 14.42
C LEU A 391 30.65 -12.39 15.81
N PRO A 392 31.74 -11.90 16.44
CA PRO A 392 31.67 -11.24 17.73
C PRO A 392 31.19 -9.79 17.58
N ARG A 393 30.13 -9.45 18.32
CA ARG A 393 29.79 -8.09 18.79
C ARG A 393 29.63 -7.00 17.72
N LEU A 394 28.51 -7.02 16.99
CA LEU A 394 27.85 -5.78 16.58
C LEU A 394 26.38 -5.83 17.01
N THR A 395 26.03 -4.90 17.89
CA THR A 395 24.76 -4.79 18.60
C THR A 395 23.65 -4.28 17.67
N CYS A 396 23.40 -4.95 16.54
CA CYS A 396 22.21 -4.66 15.74
C CYS A 396 20.98 -5.27 16.44
N PRO A 397 19.84 -4.56 16.55
CA PRO A 397 18.63 -5.09 17.15
C PRO A 397 18.16 -6.38 16.45
N ARG A 398 18.09 -7.47 17.22
CA ARG A 398 17.71 -8.85 16.82
C ARG A 398 16.23 -8.96 16.39
N PHE A 399 15.86 -8.50 15.20
CA PHE A 399 14.43 -8.49 14.82
C PHE A 399 14.08 -8.89 13.38
N SER A 400 15.02 -9.36 12.56
CA SER A 400 14.68 -9.80 11.20
C SER A 400 14.21 -11.26 11.18
N SER A 401 12.90 -11.47 11.27
CA SER A 401 12.28 -12.71 10.80
C SER A 401 12.30 -12.77 9.27
N GLY A 402 12.34 -13.98 8.71
CA GLY A 402 12.43 -14.20 7.27
C GLY A 402 13.82 -14.01 6.69
N GLY A 403 14.00 -14.53 5.47
CA GLY A 403 15.27 -14.52 4.74
C GLY A 403 15.41 -13.30 3.86
N TRP A 404 16.58 -12.65 3.90
CA TRP A 404 16.84 -11.42 3.17
C TRP A 404 18.32 -11.20 2.88
N TRP A 405 18.60 -10.23 2.01
CA TRP A 405 19.94 -9.71 1.75
C TRP A 405 20.28 -8.61 2.77
N HIS A 406 20.62 -9.02 3.98
CA HIS A 406 20.94 -8.11 5.07
C HIS A 406 22.30 -7.41 4.87
N SER A 407 22.37 -6.14 5.24
CA SER A 407 23.61 -5.40 5.43
C SER A 407 23.85 -5.12 6.92
N GLU A 408 25.02 -4.58 7.28
CA GLU A 408 25.36 -4.26 8.66
C GLU A 408 24.37 -3.25 9.27
N CYS A 409 23.46 -3.77 10.11
CA CYS A 409 22.45 -3.01 10.86
C CYS A 409 21.39 -2.24 10.03
N GLU A 410 21.20 -2.47 8.73
CA GLU A 410 20.12 -1.81 7.97
C GLU A 410 18.78 -2.56 8.07
N GLU A 411 17.70 -1.77 8.10
CA GLU A 411 16.40 -2.19 8.62
C GLU A 411 15.43 -2.73 7.55
N THR A 412 15.66 -2.52 6.25
CA THR A 412 14.64 -2.91 5.24
C THR A 412 14.66 -4.42 4.97
N ASN A 413 13.57 -5.11 5.31
CA ASN A 413 13.33 -6.52 5.00
C ASN A 413 11.88 -6.72 4.53
N LEU A 414 11.68 -6.96 3.23
CA LEU A 414 10.34 -7.15 2.64
C LEU A 414 9.79 -8.58 2.85
N ASN A 415 10.63 -9.48 3.38
CA ASN A 415 10.25 -10.82 3.80
C ASN A 415 10.02 -10.91 5.32
N GLY A 416 9.99 -9.76 6.01
CA GLY A 416 9.73 -9.69 7.44
C GLY A 416 8.30 -10.10 7.83
N ASN A 417 8.05 -10.10 9.14
CA ASN A 417 6.73 -10.34 9.71
C ASN A 417 5.69 -9.39 9.13
N TYR A 418 4.57 -9.94 8.70
CA TYR A 418 3.41 -9.16 8.31
C TYR A 418 2.62 -8.78 9.55
N VAL A 419 2.62 -7.51 9.90
CA VAL A 419 1.87 -7.00 11.05
C VAL A 419 0.84 -6.02 10.53
N THR A 420 -0.42 -6.45 10.55
CA THR A 420 -1.55 -5.55 10.30
C THR A 420 -1.57 -4.49 11.41
N PRO A 421 -1.63 -3.19 11.09
CA PRO A 421 -1.92 -2.16 12.08
C PRO A 421 -3.19 -2.58 12.82
N ARG A 422 -3.12 -2.75 14.15
CA ARG A 422 -4.36 -2.77 14.93
C ARG A 422 -5.03 -1.43 14.72
N SER A 423 -6.35 -1.41 14.71
CA SER A 423 -7.20 -0.23 14.48
C SER A 423 -6.93 0.96 15.43
N ARG A 424 -5.96 0.84 16.36
CA ARG A 424 -5.69 1.70 17.53
C ARG A 424 -4.28 1.61 18.13
N GLY A 425 -3.27 1.25 17.36
CA GLY A 425 -1.93 1.02 17.92
C GLY A 425 -0.86 1.81 17.19
N ARG A 426 -0.05 2.56 17.93
CA ARG A 426 1.32 2.89 17.50
C ARG A 426 1.96 1.56 17.05
N LEU A 427 2.22 1.40 15.75
CA LEU A 427 3.10 0.33 15.29
C LEU A 427 4.43 0.52 15.99
N ASP A 428 4.87 -0.51 16.73
CA ASP A 428 6.25 -0.56 17.20
C ASP A 428 7.15 -0.34 15.98
N ARG A 429 7.93 0.74 16.00
CA ARG A 429 8.95 0.98 14.97
C ARG A 429 9.83 -0.26 14.92
N GLY A 430 9.83 -0.96 13.77
CA GLY A 430 10.53 -2.23 13.58
C GLY A 430 9.65 -3.50 13.59
N LYS A 431 8.33 -3.39 13.78
CA LYS A 431 7.38 -4.51 13.62
C LYS A 431 6.50 -4.29 12.39
N GLY A 432 6.52 -5.24 11.45
CA GLY A 432 5.75 -5.18 10.20
C GLY A 432 6.62 -5.02 8.95
N LEU A 433 5.98 -4.93 7.78
CA LEU A 433 6.66 -4.63 6.52
C LEU A 433 6.89 -3.13 6.39
N TYR A 434 8.12 -2.73 6.11
CA TYR A 434 8.47 -1.33 5.92
C TYR A 434 9.61 -1.10 4.95
N TRP A 435 9.66 0.13 4.42
CA TRP A 435 10.76 0.65 3.61
C TRP A 435 11.38 1.85 4.30
N LYS A 436 12.67 1.77 4.65
CA LYS A 436 13.37 2.83 5.38
C LYS A 436 14.59 3.33 4.60
N PRO A 437 14.49 4.48 3.91
CA PRO A 437 15.66 5.10 3.31
C PRO A 437 16.62 5.66 4.36
N LYS A 438 17.91 5.78 4.03
CA LYS A 438 18.93 6.37 4.94
C LYS A 438 18.57 7.77 5.42
N LYS A 439 17.91 8.55 4.56
CA LYS A 439 17.36 9.87 4.85
C LYS A 439 15.90 9.89 4.41
N GLY A 440 15.00 10.31 5.30
CA GLY A 440 13.58 10.46 4.99
C GLY A 440 12.66 9.73 5.97
N ARG A 441 11.38 9.67 5.62
CA ARG A 441 10.34 9.03 6.43
C ARG A 441 10.33 7.51 6.27
N TYR A 442 9.86 6.84 7.32
CA TYR A 442 9.52 5.41 7.30
C TYR A 442 8.26 5.19 6.46
N TYR A 443 8.28 4.22 5.56
CA TYR A 443 7.11 3.81 4.82
C TYR A 443 6.61 2.50 5.40
N LEU A 444 5.45 2.53 6.05
CA LEU A 444 4.75 1.33 6.51
C LEU A 444 3.97 0.74 5.34
N LEU A 445 4.17 -0.55 5.10
CA LEU A 445 3.71 -1.21 3.90
C LEU A 445 2.53 -2.11 4.23
N LYS A 446 1.52 -2.07 3.36
CA LYS A 446 0.44 -3.03 3.29
C LYS A 446 0.81 -4.15 2.33
N SER A 447 1.27 -3.83 1.12
CA SER A 447 1.64 -4.86 0.14
C SER A 447 2.99 -4.56 -0.50
N THR A 448 3.68 -5.62 -0.91
CA THR A 448 4.96 -5.54 -1.62
C THR A 448 4.94 -6.52 -2.79
N LYS A 449 5.57 -6.11 -3.89
CA LYS A 449 5.79 -6.99 -5.03
C LYS A 449 7.18 -6.75 -5.55
N ILE A 450 7.95 -7.82 -5.70
CA ILE A 450 9.27 -7.78 -6.33
C ILE A 450 9.15 -8.57 -7.63
N MET A 451 9.59 -7.95 -8.72
CA MET A 451 9.48 -8.52 -10.05
C MET A 451 10.69 -8.15 -10.89
N ILE A 452 10.95 -8.98 -11.91
CA ILE A 452 12.10 -8.83 -12.79
C ILE A 452 11.64 -8.83 -14.25
N HIS A 453 12.32 -8.04 -15.07
CA HIS A 453 12.15 -8.05 -16.52
C HIS A 453 13.50 -7.88 -17.21
N PRO A 454 13.70 -8.45 -18.42
CA PRO A 454 14.91 -8.25 -19.20
C PRO A 454 15.11 -6.77 -19.55
N THR A 455 16.35 -6.29 -19.51
CA THR A 455 16.66 -4.88 -19.81
C THR A 455 16.63 -4.56 -21.30
N ASP A 456 16.82 -5.56 -22.17
CA ASP A 456 16.41 -5.58 -23.59
C ASP A 456 17.03 -6.80 -24.30
N LEU A 457 16.20 -7.62 -24.95
CA LEU A 457 16.59 -8.47 -26.07
C LEU A 457 16.15 -7.74 -27.35
N LYS A 458 16.99 -6.79 -27.77
CA LYS A 458 17.07 -6.17 -29.11
C LYS A 458 15.81 -5.48 -29.64
N SER A 459 15.87 -4.14 -29.66
CA SER A 459 15.53 -3.38 -30.86
C SER A 459 16.30 -4.00 -32.04
N PHE A 460 15.61 -4.68 -32.94
CA PHE A 460 16.16 -4.97 -34.26
C PHE A 460 15.70 -3.85 -35.20
N ASP A 461 16.69 -3.20 -35.79
CA ASP A 461 16.59 -2.16 -36.82
C ASP A 461 15.66 -2.51 -37.99
#